data_AF-A0A917CUT4-F1
#
_entry.id   AF-A0A917CUT4-F1
#
_cell.length_a   1.000
_cell.length_b   1.000
_cell.length_c   1.000
_cell.angle_alpha   90.00
_cell.angle_beta   90.00
_cell.angle_gamma   90.00
#
_symmetry.space_group_name_H-M   'P 1'
#
loop_
_entity.id
_entity.type
_entity.pdbx_description
1 polymer ?
#
loop_
_entity_poly.entity_id
_entity_poly.type
_entity_poly.pdbx_seq_one_letter_code
_entity_poly.pdbx_strand_id
1 'polypeptide(L)' 'MLREWLLCDSKNEAARRLFIAPSTLSTHIARIRDKYEYCGRSASTKASLLCRALQDGLIDIEDL' A
#
# COMPACT_ATOMS: atom_id res chain seq x y z
N MET A 1 6.69 -1.07 4.02
CA MET A 1 5.38 -0.49 4.37
C MET A 1 4.29 -0.83 3.37
N LEU A 2 4.44 -0.50 2.08
CA LEU A 2 3.40 -0.79 1.08
C LEU A 2 3.03 -2.28 1.04
N ARG A 3 4.03 -3.16 0.93
CA ARG A 3 3.83 -4.62 0.92
C ARG A 3 3.05 -5.10 2.15
N GLU A 4 3.52 -4.77 3.35
CA GLU A 4 2.80 -5.09 4.61
C GLU A 4 1.35 -4.58 4.63
N TRP A 5 1.11 -3.36 4.15
CA TRP A 5 -0.27 -2.84 4.05
C TRP A 5 -1.14 -3.67 3.10
N LEU A 6 -0.59 -4.11 1.97
CA LEU A 6 -1.31 -4.89 0.98
C LEU A 6 -1.65 -6.30 1.51
N LEU A 7 -0.73 -6.91 2.27
CA LEU A 7 -0.85 -8.28 2.80
C LEU A 7 -1.67 -8.41 4.11
N CYS A 8 -2.01 -7.31 4.79
CA CYS A 8 -2.81 -7.37 6.02
C CYS A 8 -4.26 -6.96 5.77
N ASP A 9 -5.22 -7.57 6.47
CA ASP A 9 -6.65 -7.24 6.29
C ASP A 9 -7.06 -5.91 6.91
N SER A 10 -6.28 -5.42 7.89
CA SER A 10 -6.58 -4.17 8.58
C SER A 10 -5.37 -3.25 8.70
N LYS A 11 -5.67 -1.95 8.80
CA LYS A 11 -4.66 -0.90 9.00
C LYS A 11 -3.92 -1.09 10.33
N ASN A 12 -4.64 -1.51 11.36
CA ASN A 12 -4.09 -1.72 12.69
C ASN A 12 -3.11 -2.90 12.71
N GLU A 13 -3.41 -3.97 11.97
CA GLU A 13 -2.51 -5.11 11.84
C GLU A 13 -1.22 -4.73 11.11
N ALA A 14 -1.33 -4.10 9.93
CA ALA A 14 -0.16 -3.65 9.17
C ALA A 14 0.72 -2.69 9.99
N ALA A 15 0.11 -1.74 10.69
CA ALA A 15 0.82 -0.79 11.54
C ALA A 15 1.56 -1.49 12.70
N ARG A 16 0.93 -2.52 13.30
CA ARG A 16 1.56 -3.35 14.34
C ARG A 16 2.76 -4.11 13.80
N ARG A 17 2.65 -4.78 12.64
CA ARG A 17 3.76 -5.52 12.01
C ARG A 17 4.94 -4.61 11.65
N LEU A 18 4.64 -3.36 11.31
CA LEU A 18 5.63 -2.32 10.99
C LEU A 18 6.15 -1.55 12.22
N PHE A 19 5.64 -1.83 13.43
CA PHE A 19 5.97 -1.11 14.67
C PHE A 19 5.78 0.42 14.59
N ILE A 20 4.69 0.86 13.95
CA ILE A 20 4.33 2.28 13.81
C ILE A 20 2.87 2.55 14.20
N ALA A 21 2.54 3.83 14.37
CA ALA A 21 1.15 4.24 14.55
C ALA A 21 0.33 4.09 13.25
N PRO A 22 -0.97 3.73 13.31
CA PRO A 22 -1.85 3.68 12.14
C PRO A 22 -1.99 5.01 11.40
N SER A 23 -1.83 6.14 12.09
CA SER A 23 -1.80 7.48 11.51
C SER A 23 -0.58 7.65 10.60
N THR A 24 0.61 7.24 11.06
CA THR A 24 1.84 7.24 10.27
C THR A 24 1.68 6.41 9.00
N LEU A 25 1.17 5.18 9.12
CA LEU A 25 0.86 4.32 7.97
C LEU A 25 -0.06 5.03 6.97
N SER A 26 -1.13 5.68 7.45
CA SER A 26 -2.07 6.41 6.59
C SER A 26 -1.40 7.52 5.79
N THR A 27 -0.53 8.30 6.43
CA THR A 27 0.24 9.38 5.77
C THR A 27 1.14 8.84 4.67
N HIS A 28 1.84 7.73 4.92
CA HIS A 28 2.68 7.11 3.90
C HIS A 28 1.88 6.52 2.74
N ILE A 29 0.74 5.87 3.01
CA ILE A 29 -0.15 5.38 1.94
C ILE A 29 -0.70 6.54 1.10
N ALA A 30 -1.09 7.66 1.72
CA ALA A 30 -1.51 8.85 0.98
C ALA A 30 -0.40 9.34 0.04
N ARG A 31 0.83 9.50 0.54
CA ARG A 31 1.98 9.90 -0.29
C ARG A 31 2.29 8.94 -1.43
N ILE A 32 2.12 7.63 -1.24
CA ILE A 32 2.30 6.65 -2.31
C ILE A 32 1.22 6.83 -3.38
N ARG A 33 -0.03 7.05 -2.98
CA ARG A 33 -1.12 7.33 -3.91
C ARG A 33 -0.88 8.60 -4.70
N ASP A 34 -0.40 9.65 -4.04
CA ASP A 34 -0.08 10.92 -4.70
C ASP A 34 1.01 10.73 -5.77
N LYS A 35 2.02 9.89 -5.52
CA LYS A 35 3.05 9.55 -6.52
C LYS A 35 2.48 8.83 -7.74
N TYR A 36 1.58 7.87 -7.50
CA TYR A 36 0.89 7.17 -8.57
C TYR A 36 -0.01 8.12 -9.38
N GLU A 37 -0.74 9.00 -8.71
CA GLU A 37 -1.58 10.02 -9.33
C GLU A 37 -0.75 10.98 -10.19
N TYR A 38 0.39 11.46 -9.67
CA TYR A 38 1.30 12.37 -10.38
C TYR A 38 1.82 11.77 -11.70
N CYS A 39 2.01 10.45 -11.75
CA CYS A 39 2.41 9.74 -12.97
C CYS A 39 1.22 9.30 -13.85
N GLY A 40 -0.01 9.78 -13.60
CA GLY A 40 -1.21 9.41 -14.35
C GLY A 40 -1.69 7.97 -14.10
N ARG A 41 -1.23 7.34 -13.02
CA ARG A 41 -1.48 5.93 -12.67
C ARG A 41 -2.29 5.79 -11.39
N SER A 42 -3.42 6.49 -11.27
CA SER A 42 -4.26 6.56 -10.05
C SER A 42 -4.45 5.22 -9.31
N ALA A 43 -4.39 5.30 -7.98
CA ALA A 43 -4.45 4.15 -7.05
C ALA A 43 -5.21 4.47 -5.73
N SER A 44 -6.40 5.07 -5.84
CA SER A 44 -7.17 5.61 -4.70
C SER A 44 -7.67 4.56 -3.67
N THR A 45 -7.84 3.30 -4.08
CA THR A 45 -8.29 2.21 -3.20
C THR A 45 -7.15 1.23 -2.86
N LYS A 46 -7.35 0.36 -1.86
CA LYS A 46 -6.37 -0.70 -1.55
C LYS A 46 -6.20 -1.66 -2.73
N ALA A 47 -7.30 -2.03 -3.39
CA ALA A 47 -7.29 -2.91 -4.56
C ALA A 47 -6.56 -2.27 -5.75
N SER A 48 -6.84 -1.01 -6.08
CA SER A 48 -6.10 -0.33 -7.16
C SER A 48 -4.62 -0.19 -6.85
N LEU A 49 -4.26 0.00 -5.57
CA LEU A 49 -2.87 0.08 -5.12
C LEU A 49 -2.17 -1.28 -5.21
N LEU A 50 -2.88 -2.38 -4.93
CA LEU A 50 -2.40 -3.74 -5.18
C LEU A 50 -2.12 -3.96 -6.67
N CYS A 51 -3.06 -3.59 -7.55
CA CYS A 51 -2.86 -3.72 -8.99
C CYS A 51 -1.61 -2.96 -9.47
N ARG A 52 -1.34 -1.76 -8.93
CA ARG A 52 -0.10 -1.03 -9.25
C ARG A 52 1.14 -1.74 -8.73
N ALA A 53 1.11 -2.24 -7.50
CA ALA A 53 2.23 -2.97 -6.93
C ALA A 53 2.56 -4.24 -7.74
N LEU A 54 1.55 -4.97 -8.24
CA LEU A 54 1.73 -6.12 -9.13
C LEU A 54 2.32 -5.70 -10.48
N GLN A 55 1.76 -4.65 -11.12
CA GLN A 55 2.28 -4.12 -12.38
C GLN A 55 3.73 -3.65 -12.29
N ASP A 56 4.14 -3.15 -11.13
CA ASP A 56 5.48 -2.63 -10.86
C ASP A 56 6.44 -3.70 -10.32
N GLY A 57 5.98 -4.95 -10.13
CA GLY A 57 6.80 -6.05 -9.59
C GLY A 57 7.20 -5.89 -8.12
N LEU A 58 6.44 -5.11 -7.34
CA LEU A 58 6.70 -4.89 -5.91
C LEU A 58 6.10 -5.98 -5.00
N ILE A 59 5.15 -6.74 -5.54
CA ILE A 59 4.50 -7.92 -4.96
C ILE A 59 4.33 -8.92 -6.11
N ASP A 60 4.48 -10.20 -5.81
CA ASP A 60 4.08 -11.27 -6.72
C ASP A 60 2.67 -11.78 -6.39
N ILE A 61 1.98 -12.38 -7.36
CA ILE A 61 0.71 -13.07 -7.10
C ILE A 61 0.91 -14.21 -6.08
N GLU A 62 2.10 -14.82 -6.07
CA GLU A 62 2.48 -15.86 -5.11
C GLU A 62 2.62 -15.34 -3.66
N ASP A 63 2.72 -14.02 -3.46
CA ASP A 63 2.78 -13.40 -2.12
C ASP A 63 1.41 -13.13 -1.49
N LEU A 64 0.30 -13.25 -2.24
CA LEU A 64 -1.07 -13.00 -1.76
C LEU A 64 -1.67 -14.20 -1.04
#